data_AF-A0AAJ0H8H7-F1
#
_entry.id   AF-A0AAJ0H8H7-F1
#
_cell.length_a   1.000
_cell.length_b   1.000
_cell.length_c   1.000
_cell.angle_alpha   90.00
_cell.angle_beta   90.00
_cell.angle_gamma   90.00
#
_symmetry.space_group_name_H-M   'P 1'
#
loop_
_entity.id
_entity.type
_entity.pdbx_description
1 polymer ?
#
loop_
_entity_poly.entity_id
_entity_poly.type
_entity_poly.pdbx_seq_one_letter_code
_entity_poly.pdbx_strand_id
1 'polypeptide(L)' 'LGVWVAAWFRRIRLLPHRTDEATISVPMITVDGARWAVYYACEREDEIIIYGPRDLGDTSTLDGIYKLLACLWAIGR' A
#
# COMPACT_ATOMS: atom_id res chain seq x y z
N LEU A 1 1.12 9.49 -6.36
CA LEU A 1 1.51 8.35 -5.49
C LEU A 1 2.95 8.50 -4.97
N GLY A 2 3.98 8.61 -5.82
CA GLY A 2 5.39 8.72 -5.37
C GLY A 2 5.71 9.86 -4.39
N VAL A 3 5.13 11.05 -4.56
CA VAL A 3 5.35 12.20 -3.64
C VAL A 3 4.88 11.89 -2.22
N TRP A 4 3.71 11.27 -2.08
CA TRP A 4 3.16 10.88 -0.77
C TRP A 4 4.00 9.80 -0.10
N VAL A 5 4.50 8.85 -0.89
CA VAL A 5 5.42 7.79 -0.42
C VAL A 5 6.71 8.38 0.11
N ALA A 6 7.36 9.26 -0.67
CA ALA A 6 8.59 9.93 -0.24
C ALA A 6 8.38 10.78 1.01
N ALA A 7 7.25 11.49 1.12
CA ALA A 7 6.90 12.25 2.30
C ALA A 7 6.69 11.36 3.54
N TRP A 8 6.04 10.21 3.37
CA TRP A 8 5.86 9.24 4.45
C TRP A 8 7.20 8.70 4.95
N PHE A 9 8.07 8.22 4.06
CA PHE A 9 9.39 7.71 4.46
C PHE A 9 10.22 8.78 5.16
N ARG A 10 10.22 10.02 4.64
CA ARG A 10 10.85 11.17 5.33
C ARG A 10 10.30 11.37 6.74
N ARG A 11 8.99 11.28 6.92
CA ARG A 11 8.36 11.44 8.25
C ARG A 11 8.77 10.32 9.21
N ILE A 12 8.80 9.08 8.75
CA ILE A 12 9.18 7.92 9.57
C ILE A 12 10.66 7.97 9.97
N ARG A 13 11.54 8.46 9.08
CA ARG A 13 12.96 8.70 9.39
C ARG A 13 13.17 9.69 10.55
N LEU A 14 12.20 10.57 10.82
CA LEU A 14 12.27 11.57 11.89
C LEU A 14 11.75 11.05 13.23
N LEU A 15 11.22 9.82 13.31
CA LEU A 15 10.71 9.26 14.56
C LEU A 15 11.85 8.81 15.48
N PRO A 16 11.85 9.21 16.78
CA PRO A 16 12.81 8.69 17.75
C PRO A 16 12.61 7.18 17.96
N HIS A 17 13.70 6.43 18.13
CA HIS A 17 13.71 4.96 18.36
C HIS A 17 13.28 4.08 17.16
N ARG A 18 13.45 4.56 15.92
CA ARG A 18 13.33 3.68 14.75
C ARG A 18 14.44 2.62 14.80
N THR A 19 14.06 1.35 14.91
CA THR A 19 14.98 0.23 14.63
C THR A 19 15.13 0.11 13.12
N ASP A 20 16.36 -0.05 12.64
CA ASP A 20 16.65 -0.21 11.19
C ASP A 20 16.10 -1.52 10.59
N GLU A 21 15.54 -2.40 11.42
CA GLU A 21 15.17 -3.75 11.02
C GLU A 21 13.88 -3.88 10.21
N ALA A 22 13.02 -2.86 10.13
CA ALA A 22 11.86 -2.95 9.26
C ALA A 22 11.32 -1.56 8.94
N THR A 23 11.75 -0.98 7.83
CA THR A 23 10.97 0.08 7.21
C THR A 23 9.59 -0.49 6.85
N ILE A 24 8.58 -0.16 7.67
CA ILE A 24 7.20 -0.61 7.51
C ILE A 24 6.75 -0.30 6.08
N SER A 25 6.42 -1.32 5.30
CA SER A 25 5.90 -1.09 3.96
C SER A 25 4.52 -0.45 4.07
N VAL A 26 4.31 0.70 3.42
CA VAL A 26 2.98 1.33 3.39
C VAL A 26 2.17 0.70 2.25
N PRO A 27 1.07 -0.01 2.54
CA PRO A 27 0.11 -0.39 1.51
C PRO A 27 -0.61 0.87 1.04
N MET A 28 -0.63 1.07 -0.27
CA MET A 28 -1.32 2.17 -0.92
C MET A 28 -2.45 1.60 -1.76
N ILE A 29 -3.67 1.78 -1.26
CA ILE A 29 -4.88 1.38 -1.98
C ILE A 29 -5.23 2.49 -2.97
N THR A 30 -5.37 2.12 -4.24
CA THR A 30 -5.78 3.01 -5.33
C THR A 30 -7.13 2.58 -5.85
N VAL A 31 -7.97 3.56 -6.19
CA VAL A 31 -9.29 3.36 -6.78
C VAL A 31 -9.32 4.11 -8.09
N ASP A 32 -9.61 3.39 -9.18
CA ASP A 32 -9.79 3.96 -10.52
C ASP A 32 -11.12 3.46 -11.11
N GLY A 33 -12.11 4.35 -11.14
CA GLY A 33 -13.50 3.98 -11.41
C GLY A 33 -13.98 2.91 -10.42
N ALA A 34 -14.38 1.76 -10.93
CA ALA A 34 -14.79 0.61 -10.12
C ALA A 34 -13.62 -0.26 -9.64
N ARG A 35 -12.41 -0.09 -10.17
CA ARG A 35 -11.29 -1.00 -9.93
C ARG A 35 -10.48 -0.57 -8.71
N TRP A 36 -10.16 -1.54 -7.86
CA TRP A 36 -9.35 -1.35 -6.66
C TRP A 36 -8.05 -2.12 -6.79
N ALA A 37 -6.94 -1.49 -6.46
CA ALA A 37 -5.62 -2.12 -6.48
C ALA A 37 -4.79 -1.67 -5.28
N VAL A 38 -3.77 -2.46 -4.92
CA VAL A 38 -2.80 -2.10 -3.90
C VAL A 38 -1.39 -2.05 -4.48
N TYR A 39 -0.64 -1.05 -4.04
CA TYR A 39 0.80 -0.95 -4.21
C TYR A 39 1.49 -1.06 -2.85
N TYR A 40 2.70 -1.57 -2.82
CA TYR A 40 3.52 -1.62 -1.62
C TYR A 40 4.80 -0.84 -1.86
N ALA A 41 5.03 0.19 -1.06
CA ALA A 41 6.30 0.90 -1.07
C ALA A 41 7.23 0.30 -0.01
N CYS A 42 8.47 0.00 -0.38
CA CYS A 42 9.51 -0.51 0.50
C CYS A 42 10.76 0.33 0.31
N GLU A 43 11.44 0.65 1.41
CA GLU A 43 12.74 1.31 1.40
C GLU A 43 13.82 0.22 1.51
N ARG A 44 14.74 0.17 0.56
CA ARG A 44 15.91 -0.71 0.60
C ARG A 44 17.13 0.10 0.20
N GLU A 45 18.17 0.05 1.02
CA GLU A 45 19.50 0.61 0.69
C GLU A 45 19.41 2.07 0.16
N ASP A 46 18.57 2.88 0.79
CA ASP A 46 18.30 4.30 0.45
C ASP A 46 17.49 4.55 -0.84
N GLU A 47 16.97 3.51 -1.47
CA GLU A 47 16.00 3.59 -2.56
C GLU A 47 14.57 3.26 -2.11
N ILE A 48 13.60 3.94 -2.71
CA ILE A 48 12.18 3.63 -2.56
C ILE A 48 11.72 2.79 -3.75
N ILE A 49 11.41 1.52 -3.50
CA ILE A 49 10.88 0.60 -4.49
C ILE A 49 9.37 0.46 -4.31
N ILE A 50 8.62 0.61 -5.39
CA ILE A 50 7.16 0.44 -5.40
C ILE A 50 6.81 -0.86 -6.13
N TYR A 51 6.17 -1.80 -5.43
CA TYR A 51 5.68 -3.06 -5.96
C TYR A 51 4.17 -2.96 -6.25
N GLY A 52 3.72 -3.46 -7.40
CA GLY A 52 2.30 -3.47 -7.79
C GLY A 52 2.08 -3.09 -9.25
N PRO A 53 0.81 -2.88 -9.68
CA PRO A 53 -0.41 -3.06 -8.89
C PRO A 53 -0.77 -4.53 -8.65
N ARG A 54 -1.25 -4.85 -7.44
CA ARG A 54 -1.99 -6.08 -7.16
C ARG A 54 -3.48 -5.77 -7.17
N ASP A 55 -4.26 -6.55 -7.90
CA ASP A 55 -5.71 -6.40 -7.97
C ASP A 55 -6.38 -6.78 -6.64
N LEU A 56 -7.19 -5.88 -6.10
CA LEU A 56 -8.02 -6.13 -4.92
C LEU A 56 -9.45 -6.53 -5.31
N GLY A 57 -9.88 -6.28 -6.54
CA GLY A 57 -11.26 -6.48 -7.00
C GLY A 57 -11.87 -5.22 -7.57
N ASP A 58 -13.19 -5.24 -7.77
CA ASP A 58 -13.93 -4.13 -8.35
C ASP A 58 -15.33 -3.97 -7.77
N THR A 59 -15.94 -2.81 -7.96
CA THR A 59 -17.31 -2.51 -7.50
C THR A 59 -18.34 -2.53 -8.62
N SER A 60 -17.98 -3.04 -9.80
CA SER A 60 -18.88 -3.14 -10.97
C SER A 60 -19.65 -4.45 -11.02
N THR A 61 -19.15 -5.49 -10.35
CA THR A 61 -19.77 -6.80 -10.27
C THR A 61 -19.92 -7.29 -8.82
N LEU A 62 -20.90 -8.15 -8.56
CA LEU A 62 -21.10 -8.72 -7.23
C LEU A 62 -19.90 -9.58 -6.79
N ASP A 63 -19.33 -10.36 -7.71
CA ASP A 63 -18.12 -11.16 -7.47
C ASP A 63 -16.92 -10.26 -7.13
N GLY A 64 -16.72 -9.19 -7.89
CA GLY A 64 -15.68 -8.20 -7.64
C GLY A 64 -15.80 -7.57 -6.24
N ILE A 65 -17.03 -7.28 -5.79
CA ILE A 65 -17.28 -6.69 -4.46
C ILE A 65 -16.90 -7.68 -3.35
N TYR A 66 -17.26 -8.96 -3.47
CA TYR A 66 -16.89 -9.96 -2.47
C TYR A 66 -15.38 -10.21 -2.44
N LYS A 67 -14.72 -10.21 -3.60
CA LYS A 67 -13.26 -10.26 -3.68
C LYS A 67 -12.62 -9.06 -2.97
N LEU A 68 -13.12 -7.85 -3.25
CA LEU A 68 -12.66 -6.61 -2.61
C LEU A 68 -12.83 -6.67 -1.09
N LEU A 69 -14.00 -7.09 -0.61
CA LEU A 69 -14.27 -7.23 0.82
C LEU A 69 -13.32 -8.22 1.49
N ALA A 70 -13.10 -9.39 0.88
CA ALA A 70 -12.18 -10.41 1.39
C ALA A 70 -10.74 -9.89 1.47
N CYS A 71 -10.28 -9.16 0.44
CA CYS A 71 -8.96 -8.55 0.43
C CYS A 71 -8.81 -7.47 1.51
N LEU A 72 -9.81 -6.58 1.67
CA LEU A 72 -9.78 -5.53 2.68
C LEU A 72 -9.80 -6.11 4.10
N TRP A 73 -10.56 -7.18 4.35
CA TRP A 73 -10.54 -7.89 5.63
C TRP A 73 -9.18 -8.53 5.91
N ALA A 74 -8.50 -9.07 4.91
CA ALA A 74 -7.16 -9.62 5.09
C ALA A 74 -6.11 -8.54 5.41
N ILE A 75 -6.27 -7.32 4.89
CA ILE A 75 -5.34 -6.20 5.12
C ILE A 75 -5.58 -5.52 6.48
N GLY A 76 -6.84 -5.41 6.90
CA GLY A 76 -7.22 -4.70 8.15
C GLY A 76 -7.00 -5.49 9.45
N ARG A 77 -6.45 -6.71 9.38
CA ARG A 77 -6.23 -7.59 10.52
C ARG A 77 -4.76 -7.58 10.93
#